data_AF-A0A5J4WR42-F1
#
_entry.id   AF-A0A5J4WR42-F1
#
_cell.length_a   1.000
_cell.length_b   1.000
_cell.length_c   1.000
_cell.angle_alpha   90.00
_cell.angle_beta   90.00
_cell.angle_gamma   90.00
#
_symmetry.space_group_name_H-M   'P 1'
#
loop_
_entity.id
_entity.type
_entity.pdbx_description
1 polymer ?
#
loop_
_entity_poly.entity_id
_entity_poly.type
_entity_poly.pdbx_seq_one_letter_code
_entity_poly.pdbx_strand_id
1 'polypeptide(L)'
;MSEQKEEELSDHQNKKPRITELQDEEASVSNPQSQQEDTEHEDVVEADNLLVQQDVIKLVVTISNGKSIIEQQEKLNLITAGQMVPLVRKMNSKQIKATFDMPLCVELAVQFNEGKTQTELELLNVVEIIAKCASEQKNQKSKQNFADIFTESGLQSAIGQCIHNQIPEPKLDDEENDDNNMWMLDDDVLQLARIYCYMTYISNLDNPLCFFCGLIICRNVNFNVYFLQEQCKQLLKSISISNKRTAEREIIEYTKKLTEILTLIKFISEEIQQRHTLFHHCDLDSDLGPLFHINCPPDLNCPHSIVFPLSIDGEPLHLLTLEIYTQFFEFLNRQNLFQVDDNKVVDHLAPVIITFASNTSFWRKYSMKKNLSLNQQYLISSQTTLQQFLVYLNLVHNLFVYCDRYASYVTSNSDLISVLVALTTFNQKEQKQDLDIGEIIAAKIREQAIEIISEICQSCEEPFQKKILVDMKFAQSLTYAAGIGGGSEEENNSVILSALRCFDEIIDEMNGEVKYEFVHSKVYSDAVEMIEQEGGFEEFDSVKSGRNL
;
A
#
# COMPACT_ATOMS: atom_id res chain seq x y z
N MET A 1 70.08 -45.00 33.44
CA MET A 1 68.67 -45.10 33.01
C MET A 1 67.99 -43.79 33.38
N SER A 2 67.18 -43.28 32.44
CA SER A 2 66.56 -41.95 32.30
C SER A 2 67.49 -40.79 31.93
N GLU A 3 67.37 -40.42 30.66
CA GLU A 3 68.02 -39.35 29.89
C GLU A 3 67.24 -38.01 29.97
N GLN A 4 67.94 -36.96 29.54
CA GLN A 4 67.53 -35.57 29.35
C GLN A 4 66.68 -35.34 28.08
N LYS A 5 65.91 -34.23 28.05
CA LYS A 5 65.87 -33.13 27.03
C LYS A 5 64.52 -32.39 27.04
N GLU A 6 64.50 -31.04 27.17
CA GLU A 6 64.38 -30.00 26.09
C GLU A 6 63.07 -30.18 25.27
N GLU A 7 62.22 -29.19 24.94
CA GLU A 7 62.43 -27.78 24.57
C GLU A 7 61.06 -27.07 24.36
N GLU A 8 61.07 -25.73 24.51
CA GLU A 8 60.36 -24.65 23.79
C GLU A 8 58.93 -24.74 23.21
N LEU A 9 58.19 -23.62 23.37
CA LEU A 9 57.34 -22.90 22.39
C LEU A 9 56.69 -21.68 23.11
N SER A 10 56.40 -20.51 22.54
CA SER A 10 57.10 -19.56 21.66
C SER A 10 56.23 -18.28 21.65
N ASP A 11 56.85 -17.12 21.80
CA ASP A 11 56.51 -15.77 21.32
C ASP A 11 55.06 -15.35 21.00
N HIS A 12 54.53 -14.43 21.83
CA HIS A 12 53.48 -13.48 21.45
C HIS A 12 54.10 -12.13 21.04
N GLN A 13 53.97 -11.79 19.76
CA GLN A 13 54.39 -10.49 19.22
C GLN A 13 53.34 -9.40 19.44
N ASN A 14 53.79 -8.31 20.04
CA ASN A 14 53.20 -6.98 20.03
C ASN A 14 53.00 -6.43 18.60
N LYS A 15 51.81 -5.91 18.29
CA LYS A 15 51.64 -4.79 17.35
C LYS A 15 50.65 -3.75 17.89
N LYS A 16 51.17 -2.55 18.12
CA LYS A 16 50.45 -1.30 18.37
C LYS A 16 49.52 -0.95 17.20
N PRO A 17 48.43 -0.20 17.45
CA PRO A 17 47.61 0.38 16.41
C PRO A 17 48.32 1.58 15.76
N ARG A 18 48.24 1.67 14.43
CA ARG A 18 48.70 2.81 13.64
C ARG A 18 47.48 3.70 13.37
N ILE A 19 47.44 4.83 14.06
CA ILE A 19 46.58 5.97 13.77
C ILE A 19 46.92 6.45 12.35
N THR A 20 45.91 6.56 11.49
CA THR A 20 46.02 7.27 10.22
C THR A 20 44.86 8.27 10.17
N GLU A 21 45.24 9.52 9.98
CA GLU A 21 44.40 10.70 9.91
C GLU A 21 43.38 10.58 8.76
N LEU A 22 42.11 10.86 9.05
CA LEU A 22 41.07 11.09 8.06
C LEU A 22 41.23 12.53 7.56
N GLN A 23 41.53 12.66 6.27
CA GLN A 23 41.30 13.88 5.50
C GLN A 23 40.11 13.63 4.57
N ASP A 24 39.23 14.62 4.53
CA ASP A 24 38.02 14.70 3.72
C ASP A 24 38.31 14.56 2.22
N GLU A 25 37.76 13.53 1.57
CA GLU A 25 37.48 13.56 0.12
C GLU A 25 36.17 12.82 -0.18
N GLU A 26 35.14 13.60 -0.52
CA GLU A 26 33.94 13.13 -1.22
C GLU A 26 34.34 12.59 -2.59
N ALA A 27 34.29 11.27 -2.76
CA ALA A 27 34.38 10.64 -4.07
C ALA A 27 33.33 9.53 -4.20
N SER A 28 32.32 9.81 -5.02
CA SER A 28 31.34 8.87 -5.54
C SER A 28 32.04 7.71 -6.26
N VAL A 29 32.00 6.52 -5.67
CA VAL A 29 32.44 5.28 -6.32
C VAL A 29 31.19 4.50 -6.75
N SER A 30 30.83 4.66 -8.02
CA SER A 30 29.92 3.79 -8.74
C SER A 30 30.58 2.42 -8.96
N ASN A 31 29.98 1.37 -8.41
CA ASN A 31 30.37 -0.01 -8.65
C ASN A 31 29.75 -0.49 -9.98
N PRO A 32 30.53 -0.98 -10.96
CA PRO A 32 30.00 -1.56 -12.18
C PRO A 32 29.90 -3.10 -12.07
N GLN A 33 29.00 -3.70 -12.85
CA GLN A 33 28.68 -5.13 -13.00
C GLN A 33 27.58 -5.59 -12.03
N SER A 34 26.40 -6.06 -12.48
CA SER A 34 26.10 -6.87 -13.66
C SER A 34 24.72 -6.54 -14.27
N GLN A 35 24.71 -6.00 -15.48
CA GLN A 35 23.58 -6.10 -16.40
C GLN A 35 24.09 -6.85 -17.63
N GLN A 36 23.71 -8.11 -17.74
CA GLN A 36 23.78 -8.86 -18.98
C GLN A 36 22.35 -8.85 -19.51
N GLU A 37 22.03 -7.84 -20.32
CA GLU A 37 20.74 -7.70 -20.99
C GLU A 37 20.78 -8.39 -22.36
N ASP A 38 19.69 -9.09 -22.66
CA ASP A 38 19.39 -9.75 -23.93
C ASP A 38 19.18 -8.70 -25.05
N THR A 39 20.25 -8.27 -25.72
CA THR A 39 20.22 -7.23 -26.77
C THR A 39 19.97 -7.70 -28.21
N GLU A 40 19.35 -8.85 -28.46
CA GLU A 40 19.14 -9.32 -29.86
C GLU A 40 17.70 -9.20 -30.40
N HIS A 41 16.78 -8.51 -29.69
CA HIS A 41 15.41 -8.27 -30.19
C HIS A 41 14.87 -6.82 -30.11
N GLU A 42 15.67 -5.83 -29.69
CA GLU A 42 15.17 -4.44 -29.53
C GLU A 42 15.10 -3.60 -30.82
N ASP A 43 15.93 -3.87 -31.84
CA ASP A 43 16.06 -2.97 -33.00
C ASP A 43 14.80 -2.91 -33.90
N VAL A 44 13.99 -3.96 -33.94
CA VAL A 44 12.75 -3.98 -34.74
C VAL A 44 11.60 -3.27 -34.02
N VAL A 45 11.63 -3.24 -32.68
CA VAL A 45 10.60 -2.62 -31.85
C VAL A 45 10.74 -1.09 -31.85
N GLU A 46 11.95 -0.57 -32.03
CA GLU A 46 12.22 0.86 -31.97
C GLU A 46 11.67 1.65 -33.18
N ALA A 47 11.67 1.05 -34.37
CA ALA A 47 11.18 1.71 -35.59
C ALA A 47 9.65 1.89 -35.61
N ASP A 48 8.88 0.86 -35.22
CA ASP A 48 7.42 0.94 -35.12
C ASP A 48 6.99 1.93 -34.02
N ASN A 49 7.79 2.06 -32.97
CA ASN A 49 7.54 2.97 -31.86
C ASN A 49 7.65 4.45 -32.27
N LEU A 50 8.61 4.80 -33.13
CA LEU A 50 8.80 6.16 -33.64
C LEU A 50 7.64 6.61 -34.55
N LEU A 51 7.06 5.69 -35.32
CA LEU A 51 5.93 5.98 -36.20
C LEU A 51 4.68 6.39 -35.41
N VAL A 52 4.35 5.65 -34.33
CA VAL A 52 3.18 5.94 -33.49
C VAL A 52 3.28 7.33 -32.84
N GLN A 53 4.47 7.73 -32.38
CA GLN A 53 4.71 9.06 -31.81
C GLN A 53 4.51 10.17 -32.83
N GLN A 54 5.10 10.02 -34.02
CA GLN A 54 4.95 11.00 -35.10
C GLN A 54 3.51 11.15 -35.56
N ASP A 55 2.74 10.07 -35.57
CA ASP A 55 1.32 10.12 -35.94
C ASP A 55 0.50 10.87 -34.88
N VAL A 56 0.72 10.63 -33.59
CA VAL A 56 0.04 11.39 -32.52
C VAL A 56 0.38 12.88 -32.59
N ILE A 57 1.65 13.25 -32.78
CA ILE A 57 2.06 14.66 -32.91
C ILE A 57 1.36 15.31 -34.12
N LYS A 58 1.33 14.64 -35.28
CA LYS A 58 0.64 15.17 -36.46
C LYS A 58 -0.86 15.37 -36.22
N LEU A 59 -1.51 14.44 -35.51
CA LEU A 59 -2.94 14.53 -35.21
C LEU A 59 -3.23 15.74 -34.30
N VAL A 60 -2.47 15.95 -33.23
CA VAL A 60 -2.63 17.13 -32.34
C VAL A 60 -2.47 18.43 -33.12
N VAL A 61 -1.39 18.55 -33.90
CA VAL A 61 -1.11 19.75 -34.71
C VAL A 61 -2.19 19.98 -35.78
N THR A 62 -2.82 18.91 -36.29
CA THR A 62 -3.93 19.02 -37.25
C THR A 62 -5.18 19.62 -36.61
N ILE A 63 -5.50 19.24 -35.37
CA ILE A 63 -6.63 19.81 -34.61
C ILE A 63 -6.39 21.32 -34.40
N SER A 64 -5.19 21.73 -34.03
CA SER A 64 -4.86 23.14 -33.75
C SER A 64 -4.90 24.08 -34.96
N ASN A 65 -4.63 23.59 -36.18
CA ASN A 65 -4.44 24.44 -37.37
C ASN A 65 -5.72 24.72 -38.20
N GLY A 66 -6.87 24.19 -37.81
CA GLY A 66 -8.12 24.31 -38.56
C GLY A 66 -8.73 25.71 -38.59
N LYS A 67 -8.69 26.42 -39.73
CA LYS A 67 -9.31 27.75 -39.95
C LYS A 67 -10.53 27.75 -40.91
N SER A 68 -11.28 26.64 -40.99
CA SER A 68 -12.37 26.41 -41.95
C SER A 68 -13.77 26.51 -41.32
N ILE A 69 -14.83 26.40 -42.14
CA ILE A 69 -16.25 26.38 -41.78
C ILE A 69 -16.47 25.51 -40.53
N ILE A 70 -16.94 26.16 -39.45
CA ILE A 70 -16.94 25.67 -38.06
C ILE A 70 -17.43 24.21 -37.94
N GLU A 71 -18.52 23.84 -38.61
CA GLU A 71 -19.10 22.49 -38.51
C GLU A 71 -18.26 21.38 -39.16
N GLN A 72 -17.64 21.64 -40.31
CA GLN A 72 -16.80 20.64 -40.97
C GLN A 72 -15.48 20.43 -40.21
N GLN A 73 -14.97 21.51 -39.62
CA GLN A 73 -13.79 21.45 -38.78
C GLN A 73 -14.05 20.68 -37.49
N GLU A 74 -15.17 20.92 -36.82
CA GLU A 74 -15.52 20.20 -35.59
C GLU A 74 -15.66 18.69 -35.83
N LYS A 75 -16.31 18.30 -36.93
CA LYS A 75 -16.42 16.89 -37.30
C LYS A 75 -15.05 16.26 -37.60
N LEU A 76 -14.16 17.00 -38.25
CA LEU A 76 -12.79 16.52 -38.51
C LEU A 76 -12.02 16.38 -37.21
N ASN A 77 -12.06 17.39 -36.34
CA ASN A 77 -11.40 17.39 -35.04
C ASN A 77 -11.88 16.23 -34.16
N LEU A 78 -13.19 15.96 -34.15
CA LEU A 78 -13.76 14.81 -33.44
C LEU A 78 -13.21 13.47 -33.96
N ILE A 79 -13.15 13.29 -35.28
CA ILE A 79 -12.58 12.08 -35.88
C ILE A 79 -11.10 11.95 -35.52
N THR A 80 -10.35 13.06 -35.58
CA THR A 80 -8.93 13.10 -35.23
C THR A 80 -8.70 12.78 -33.76
N ALA A 81 -9.49 13.34 -32.84
CA ALA A 81 -9.43 13.02 -31.41
C ALA A 81 -9.71 11.54 -31.14
N GLY A 82 -10.75 10.98 -31.78
CA GLY A 82 -11.09 9.56 -31.65
C GLY A 82 -10.02 8.61 -32.20
N GLN A 83 -9.19 9.06 -33.15
CA GLN A 83 -8.04 8.30 -33.64
C GLN A 83 -6.84 8.34 -32.69
N MET A 84 -6.70 9.40 -31.87
CA MET A 84 -5.59 9.53 -30.93
C MET A 84 -5.69 8.55 -29.76
N VAL A 85 -6.88 8.34 -29.20
CA VAL A 85 -7.09 7.45 -28.05
C VAL A 85 -6.48 6.05 -28.23
N PRO A 86 -6.76 5.29 -29.31
CA PRO A 86 -6.17 3.96 -29.48
C PRO A 86 -4.66 3.99 -29.75
N LEU A 87 -4.10 5.10 -30.27
CA LEU A 87 -2.65 5.25 -30.45
C LEU A 87 -1.97 5.48 -29.11
N VAL A 88 -2.48 6.40 -28.30
CA VAL A 88 -1.93 6.71 -26.97
C VAL A 88 -2.05 5.52 -26.03
N ARG A 89 -3.13 4.72 -26.10
CA ARG A 89 -3.27 3.46 -25.34
C ARG A 89 -2.22 2.40 -25.68
N LYS A 90 -1.61 2.46 -26.86
CA LYS A 90 -0.53 1.54 -27.28
C LYS A 90 0.84 2.04 -26.86
N MET A 91 0.97 3.30 -26.46
CA MET A 91 2.24 3.86 -26.00
C MET A 91 2.55 3.34 -24.60
N ASN A 92 3.80 2.94 -24.39
CA ASN A 92 4.34 2.68 -23.07
C ASN A 92 4.72 4.01 -22.36
N SER A 93 5.06 3.90 -21.09
CA SER A 93 5.42 5.05 -20.25
C SER A 93 6.58 5.90 -20.80
N LYS A 94 7.62 5.27 -21.37
CA LYS A 94 8.74 6.00 -22.00
C LYS A 94 8.28 6.77 -23.24
N GLN A 95 7.40 6.18 -24.04
CA GLN A 95 6.86 6.81 -25.24
C GLN A 95 5.95 7.99 -24.92
N ILE A 96 5.07 7.86 -23.92
CA ILE A 96 4.22 8.97 -23.46
C ILE A 96 5.11 10.14 -23.00
N LYS A 97 6.12 9.86 -22.18
CA LYS A 97 7.08 10.88 -21.70
C LYS A 97 7.83 11.58 -22.82
N ALA A 98 8.21 10.86 -23.87
CA ALA A 98 8.93 11.45 -25.00
C ALA A 98 8.02 12.21 -25.97
N THR A 99 6.73 11.87 -26.04
CA THR A 99 5.78 12.46 -26.99
C THR A 99 5.14 13.73 -26.43
N PHE A 100 4.68 13.68 -25.17
CA PHE A 100 3.93 14.76 -24.53
C PHE A 100 4.88 15.68 -23.76
N ASP A 101 5.68 16.41 -24.52
CA ASP A 101 6.54 17.47 -24.02
C ASP A 101 5.77 18.79 -23.84
N MET A 102 6.49 19.83 -23.40
CA MET A 102 5.90 21.14 -23.14
C MET A 102 5.14 21.72 -24.34
N PRO A 103 5.73 21.82 -25.55
CA PRO A 103 5.00 22.29 -26.74
C PRO A 103 3.70 21.50 -27.02
N LEU A 104 3.75 20.17 -26.97
CA LEU A 104 2.55 19.39 -27.30
C LEU A 104 1.45 19.54 -26.26
N CYS A 105 1.80 19.66 -24.97
CA CYS A 105 0.84 19.95 -23.91
C CYS A 105 0.21 21.35 -24.05
N VAL A 106 0.94 22.35 -24.55
CA VAL A 106 0.37 23.68 -24.89
C VAL A 106 -0.68 23.55 -26.00
N GLU A 107 -0.37 22.78 -27.04
CA GLU A 107 -1.30 22.53 -28.16
C GLU A 107 -2.55 21.76 -27.73
N LEU A 108 -2.42 20.85 -26.76
CA LEU A 108 -3.58 20.19 -26.14
C LEU A 108 -4.38 21.15 -25.27
N ALA A 109 -3.72 21.99 -24.47
CA ALA A 109 -4.39 22.91 -23.55
C ALA A 109 -5.33 23.88 -24.28
N VAL A 110 -4.92 24.40 -25.44
CA VAL A 110 -5.74 25.34 -26.23
C VAL A 110 -6.99 24.72 -26.85
N GLN A 111 -7.12 23.38 -26.84
CA GLN A 111 -8.34 22.70 -27.30
C GLN A 111 -9.46 22.72 -26.27
N PHE A 112 -9.16 23.03 -25.01
CA PHE A 112 -10.13 23.07 -23.93
C PHE A 112 -10.53 24.51 -23.61
N ASN A 113 -11.83 24.78 -23.71
CA ASN A 113 -12.46 26.03 -23.31
C ASN A 113 -13.48 25.80 -22.20
N GLU A 114 -14.54 25.04 -22.48
CA GLU A 114 -15.60 24.75 -21.49
C GLU A 114 -15.69 23.28 -21.11
N GLY A 115 -15.09 22.36 -21.88
CA GLY A 115 -15.20 20.92 -21.63
C GLY A 115 -16.61 20.39 -21.90
N LYS A 116 -17.24 20.87 -22.98
CA LYS A 116 -18.62 20.53 -23.37
C LYS A 116 -18.74 20.03 -24.80
N THR A 117 -17.76 20.29 -25.67
CA THR A 117 -17.82 19.79 -27.05
C THR A 117 -17.44 18.32 -27.10
N GLN A 118 -18.00 17.58 -28.07
CA GLN A 118 -17.66 16.17 -28.22
C GLN A 118 -16.16 15.96 -28.50
N THR A 119 -15.52 16.92 -29.19
CA THR A 119 -14.07 16.89 -29.40
C THR A 119 -13.31 17.05 -28.09
N GLU A 120 -13.69 18.00 -27.23
CA GLU A 120 -13.08 18.17 -25.90
C GLU A 120 -13.23 16.88 -25.09
N LEU A 121 -14.43 16.31 -25.01
CA LEU A 121 -14.70 15.08 -24.27
C LEU A 121 -13.88 13.89 -24.79
N GLU A 122 -13.72 13.77 -26.12
CA GLU A 122 -12.86 12.72 -26.69
C GLU A 122 -11.38 12.95 -26.37
N LEU A 123 -10.92 14.21 -26.33
CA LEU A 123 -9.56 14.57 -25.94
C LEU A 123 -9.31 14.34 -24.44
N LEU A 124 -10.32 14.41 -23.57
CA LEU A 124 -10.17 14.04 -22.15
C LEU A 124 -9.68 12.60 -21.98
N ASN A 125 -10.11 11.67 -22.83
CA ASN A 125 -9.61 10.30 -22.82
C ASN A 125 -8.09 10.23 -23.06
N VAL A 126 -7.56 11.09 -23.93
CA VAL A 126 -6.11 11.19 -24.18
C VAL A 126 -5.41 11.78 -22.97
N VAL A 127 -5.93 12.89 -22.44
CA VAL A 127 -5.35 13.58 -21.28
C VAL A 127 -5.34 12.69 -20.04
N GLU A 128 -6.39 11.90 -19.79
CA GLU A 128 -6.45 10.96 -18.67
C GLU A 128 -5.36 9.88 -18.77
N ILE A 129 -5.10 9.32 -19.95
CA ILE A 129 -4.03 8.34 -20.12
C ILE A 129 -2.66 8.95 -19.80
N ILE A 130 -2.42 10.18 -20.26
CA ILE A 130 -1.16 10.90 -20.02
C ILE A 130 -0.99 11.23 -18.54
N ALA A 131 -2.03 11.79 -17.91
CA ALA A 131 -2.02 12.17 -16.49
C ALA A 131 -1.84 10.94 -15.58
N LYS A 132 -2.57 9.86 -15.86
CA LYS A 132 -2.41 8.59 -15.14
C LYS A 132 -0.99 8.04 -15.30
N CYS A 133 -0.46 8.00 -16.53
CA CYS A 133 0.91 7.56 -16.78
C CYS A 133 1.96 8.41 -16.03
N ALA A 134 1.74 9.72 -15.93
CA ALA A 134 2.58 10.64 -15.17
C ALA A 134 2.54 10.35 -13.66
N SER A 135 1.36 10.00 -13.12
CA SER A 135 1.21 9.63 -11.71
C SER A 135 1.86 8.29 -11.34
N GLU A 136 1.87 7.34 -12.28
CA GLU A 136 2.42 5.99 -12.11
C GLU A 136 3.96 5.92 -12.23
N GLN A 137 4.64 7.04 -12.45
CA GLN A 137 6.10 7.06 -12.60
C GLN A 137 6.80 6.71 -11.27
N LYS A 138 7.59 5.63 -11.25
CA LYS A 138 8.34 5.24 -10.03
C LYS A 138 9.37 6.28 -9.56
N ASN A 139 9.86 7.12 -10.47
CA ASN A 139 10.94 8.08 -10.19
C ASN A 139 10.36 9.46 -9.86
N GLN A 140 10.62 9.97 -8.66
CA GLN A 140 10.14 11.29 -8.20
C GLN A 140 10.53 12.45 -9.12
N LYS A 141 11.72 12.43 -9.73
CA LYS A 141 12.12 13.44 -10.71
C LYS A 141 11.28 13.37 -11.98
N SER A 142 10.93 12.17 -12.44
CA SER A 142 10.00 12.03 -13.58
C SER A 142 8.60 12.52 -13.22
N LYS A 143 8.12 12.23 -12.00
CA LYS A 143 6.86 12.74 -11.46
C LYS A 143 6.85 14.27 -11.50
N GLN A 144 7.89 14.91 -10.94
CA GLN A 144 8.05 16.37 -10.92
C GLN A 144 8.07 16.98 -12.31
N ASN A 145 8.87 16.42 -13.23
CA ASN A 145 8.94 16.92 -14.59
C ASN A 145 7.57 16.95 -15.29
N PHE A 146 6.70 15.95 -15.06
CA PHE A 146 5.36 15.97 -15.64
C PHE A 146 4.46 17.03 -15.00
N ALA A 147 4.52 17.21 -13.68
CA ALA A 147 3.76 18.28 -13.02
C ALA A 147 4.18 19.67 -13.51
N ASP A 148 5.49 19.89 -13.70
CA ASP A 148 6.01 21.12 -14.28
C ASP A 148 5.48 21.32 -15.72
N ILE A 149 5.49 20.26 -16.54
CA ILE A 149 4.91 20.29 -17.90
C ILE A 149 3.42 20.63 -17.86
N PHE A 150 2.61 19.98 -17.02
CA PHE A 150 1.17 20.25 -16.95
C PHE A 150 0.85 21.66 -16.45
N THR A 151 1.66 22.17 -15.53
CA THR A 151 1.49 23.52 -14.96
C THR A 151 1.90 24.59 -15.97
N GLU A 152 3.13 24.52 -16.49
CA GLU A 152 3.69 25.57 -17.37
C GLU A 152 3.05 25.57 -18.77
N SER A 153 2.55 24.43 -19.25
CA SER A 153 1.80 24.38 -20.52
C SER A 153 0.40 24.98 -20.43
N GLY A 154 -0.11 25.23 -19.20
CA GLY A 154 -1.47 25.67 -18.96
C GLY A 154 -2.51 24.55 -19.05
N LEU A 155 -2.12 23.30 -19.35
CA LEU A 155 -3.05 22.18 -19.48
C LEU A 155 -3.79 21.91 -18.17
N GLN A 156 -3.09 21.91 -17.03
CA GLN A 156 -3.72 21.77 -15.71
C GLN A 156 -4.77 22.87 -15.46
N SER A 157 -4.44 24.12 -15.82
CA SER A 157 -5.36 25.25 -15.65
C SER A 157 -6.59 25.14 -16.55
N ALA A 158 -6.41 24.65 -17.78
CA ALA A 158 -7.51 24.46 -18.73
C ALA A 158 -8.49 23.38 -18.22
N ILE A 159 -7.98 22.23 -17.76
CA ILE A 159 -8.81 21.20 -17.13
C ILE A 159 -9.50 21.73 -15.87
N GLY A 160 -8.78 22.52 -15.06
CA GLY A 160 -9.38 23.11 -13.86
C GLY A 160 -10.52 24.08 -14.17
N GLN A 161 -10.40 24.86 -15.25
CA GLN A 161 -11.48 25.73 -15.73
C GLN A 161 -12.68 24.92 -16.22
N CYS A 162 -12.47 23.81 -16.93
CA CYS A 162 -13.55 22.90 -17.33
C CYS A 162 -14.33 22.41 -16.12
N ILE A 163 -13.65 22.00 -15.04
CA ILE A 163 -14.33 21.59 -13.79
C ILE A 163 -15.12 22.76 -13.20
N HIS A 164 -14.49 23.94 -13.09
CA HIS A 164 -15.16 25.12 -12.51
C HIS A 164 -16.45 25.49 -13.25
N ASN A 165 -16.46 25.37 -14.58
CA ASN A 165 -17.63 25.63 -15.42
C ASN A 165 -18.76 24.61 -15.22
N GLN A 166 -18.49 23.44 -14.64
CA GLN A 166 -19.47 22.38 -14.36
C GLN A 166 -19.99 22.42 -12.92
N ILE A 167 -19.31 23.13 -12.00
CA ILE A 167 -19.77 23.33 -10.63
C ILE A 167 -20.94 24.34 -10.64
N PRO A 168 -22.16 23.96 -10.21
CA PRO A 168 -23.26 24.90 -10.14
C PRO A 168 -22.97 26.04 -9.15
N GLU A 169 -23.37 27.26 -9.51
CA GLU A 169 -23.32 28.37 -8.56
C GLU A 169 -24.23 28.08 -7.35
N PRO A 170 -23.77 28.32 -6.11
CA PRO A 170 -24.58 28.11 -4.93
C PRO A 170 -25.80 29.04 -4.96
N LYS A 171 -27.00 28.46 -5.08
CA LYS A 171 -28.25 29.21 -4.99
C LYS A 171 -28.52 29.55 -3.53
N LEU A 172 -28.57 30.83 -3.21
CA LEU A 172 -28.70 31.36 -1.84
C LEU A 172 -29.99 30.95 -1.10
N ASP A 173 -31.00 30.42 -1.82
CA ASP A 173 -32.34 30.18 -1.29
C ASP A 173 -32.74 28.68 -1.25
N ASP A 174 -31.89 27.76 -1.71
CA ASP A 174 -32.21 26.33 -1.74
C ASP A 174 -31.70 25.66 -0.46
N GLU A 175 -32.59 25.51 0.53
CA GLU A 175 -32.39 24.65 1.70
C GLU A 175 -32.05 23.22 1.22
N GLU A 176 -30.80 22.79 1.46
CA GLU A 176 -30.27 21.41 1.50
C GLU A 176 -31.08 20.31 0.80
N ASN A 177 -31.39 20.49 -0.49
CA ASN A 177 -32.00 19.42 -1.26
C ASN A 177 -30.88 18.54 -1.82
N ASP A 178 -30.76 17.29 -1.35
CA ASP A 178 -29.75 16.32 -1.79
C ASP A 178 -29.70 16.13 -3.33
N ASP A 179 -30.81 16.41 -4.01
CA ASP A 179 -30.93 16.41 -5.48
C ASP A 179 -29.97 17.41 -6.16
N ASN A 180 -29.51 18.45 -5.45
CA ASN A 180 -28.58 19.45 -5.99
C ASN A 180 -27.17 18.89 -6.26
N ASN A 181 -26.82 17.70 -5.77
CA ASN A 181 -25.51 17.10 -5.96
C ASN A 181 -25.43 16.08 -7.11
N MET A 182 -26.50 15.94 -7.91
CA MET A 182 -26.53 14.99 -9.04
C MET A 182 -25.50 15.28 -10.12
N TRP A 183 -25.07 16.55 -10.28
CA TRP A 183 -24.02 16.92 -11.24
C TRP A 183 -22.67 16.24 -10.94
N MET A 184 -22.40 15.86 -9.69
CA MET A 184 -21.17 15.15 -9.32
C MET A 184 -21.15 13.72 -9.86
N LEU A 185 -22.30 13.15 -10.22
CA LEU A 185 -22.43 11.79 -10.75
C LEU A 185 -22.32 11.74 -12.28
N ASP A 186 -22.14 12.90 -12.93
CA ASP A 186 -21.89 12.95 -14.36
C ASP A 186 -20.52 12.34 -14.69
N ASP A 187 -20.48 11.41 -15.65
CA ASP A 187 -19.27 10.66 -16.00
C ASP A 187 -18.15 11.59 -16.53
N ASP A 188 -18.50 12.69 -17.21
CA ASP A 188 -17.53 13.66 -17.74
C ASP A 188 -16.95 14.52 -16.60
N VAL A 189 -17.78 14.93 -15.65
CA VAL A 189 -17.34 15.65 -14.43
C VAL A 189 -16.41 14.78 -13.60
N LEU A 190 -16.75 13.49 -13.42
CA LEU A 190 -15.87 12.55 -12.73
C LEU A 190 -14.55 12.38 -13.50
N GLN A 191 -14.57 12.23 -14.82
CA GLN A 191 -13.34 12.10 -15.62
C GLN A 191 -12.44 13.33 -15.46
N LEU A 192 -13.01 14.54 -15.53
CA LEU A 192 -12.27 15.79 -15.29
C LEU A 192 -11.64 15.81 -13.90
N ALA A 193 -12.40 15.46 -12.85
CA ALA A 193 -11.89 15.39 -11.48
C ALA A 193 -10.73 14.38 -11.36
N ARG A 194 -10.84 13.20 -11.99
CA ARG A 194 -9.75 12.21 -12.00
C ARG A 194 -8.50 12.75 -12.69
N ILE A 195 -8.64 13.33 -13.88
CA ILE A 195 -7.53 13.94 -14.63
C ILE A 195 -6.83 14.98 -13.76
N TYR A 196 -7.60 15.88 -13.16
CA TYR A 196 -7.06 16.95 -12.36
C TYR A 196 -6.29 16.40 -11.15
N CYS A 197 -6.87 15.46 -10.41
CA CYS A 197 -6.19 14.80 -9.30
C CYS A 197 -4.89 14.10 -9.72
N TYR A 198 -4.87 13.42 -10.88
CA TYR A 198 -3.64 12.83 -11.42
C TYR A 198 -2.58 13.88 -11.82
N MET A 199 -2.99 15.08 -12.25
CA MET A 199 -2.06 16.16 -12.59
C MET A 199 -1.49 16.85 -11.34
N THR A 200 -2.28 16.94 -10.27
CA THR A 200 -1.94 17.72 -9.08
C THR A 200 -1.39 16.89 -7.91
N TYR A 201 -1.21 15.57 -8.07
CA TYR A 201 -0.92 14.70 -6.93
C TYR A 201 0.35 15.10 -6.16
N ILE A 202 1.39 15.64 -6.80
CA ILE A 202 2.62 16.15 -6.16
C ILE A 202 2.64 17.66 -5.90
N SER A 203 1.62 18.40 -6.34
CA SER A 203 1.57 19.85 -6.16
C SER A 203 0.98 20.20 -4.79
N ASN A 204 1.50 21.22 -4.11
CA ASN A 204 0.92 21.72 -2.86
C ASN A 204 -0.52 22.21 -3.12
N LEU A 205 -1.49 21.62 -2.41
CA LEU A 205 -2.91 21.78 -2.67
C LEU A 205 -3.63 22.79 -1.77
N ASP A 206 -3.15 24.02 -1.70
CA ASP A 206 -4.01 25.10 -1.21
C ASP A 206 -4.96 25.58 -2.32
N ASN A 207 -5.61 24.63 -3.01
CA ASN A 207 -6.50 24.90 -4.14
C ASN A 207 -7.92 24.38 -3.83
N PRO A 208 -8.93 25.27 -3.70
CA PRO A 208 -10.33 24.91 -3.51
C PRO A 208 -10.84 23.87 -4.51
N LEU A 209 -10.28 23.83 -5.72
CA LEU A 209 -10.67 22.88 -6.74
C LEU A 209 -10.36 21.43 -6.35
N CYS A 210 -9.26 21.18 -5.64
CA CYS A 210 -8.93 19.81 -5.20
C CYS A 210 -9.92 19.28 -4.17
N PHE A 211 -10.44 20.16 -3.30
CA PHE A 211 -11.52 19.83 -2.39
C PHE A 211 -12.76 19.39 -3.18
N PHE A 212 -13.17 20.14 -4.21
CA PHE A 212 -14.30 19.76 -5.06
C PHE A 212 -14.05 18.45 -5.82
N CYS A 213 -12.84 18.24 -6.36
CA CYS A 213 -12.49 16.95 -6.98
C CYS A 213 -12.58 15.80 -5.98
N GLY A 214 -12.11 16.00 -4.74
CA GLY A 214 -12.26 15.04 -3.65
C GLY A 214 -13.72 14.69 -3.38
N LEU A 215 -14.60 15.69 -3.30
CA LEU A 215 -16.05 15.48 -3.13
C LEU A 215 -16.66 14.70 -4.29
N ILE A 216 -16.33 15.05 -5.54
CA ILE A 216 -16.80 14.34 -6.74
C ILE A 216 -16.35 12.87 -6.68
N ILE A 217 -15.09 12.62 -6.35
CA ILE A 217 -14.51 11.28 -6.24
C ILE A 217 -15.22 10.46 -5.15
N CYS A 218 -15.34 11.00 -3.94
CA CYS A 218 -15.95 10.28 -2.81
C CYS A 218 -17.43 10.01 -3.05
N ARG A 219 -18.17 10.99 -3.59
CA ARG A 219 -19.58 10.80 -3.99
C ARG A 219 -19.73 9.68 -5.01
N ASN A 220 -18.82 9.57 -5.97
CA ASN A 220 -18.81 8.47 -6.93
C ASN A 220 -18.42 7.13 -6.29
N VAL A 221 -17.48 7.10 -5.33
CA VAL A 221 -17.22 5.89 -4.53
C VAL A 221 -18.50 5.45 -3.83
N ASN A 222 -19.12 6.33 -3.03
CA ASN A 222 -20.35 6.04 -2.30
C ASN A 222 -21.44 5.47 -3.21
N PHE A 223 -21.71 6.15 -4.34
CA PHE A 223 -22.72 5.74 -5.30
C PHE A 223 -22.40 4.35 -5.88
N ASN A 224 -21.20 4.15 -6.42
CA ASN A 224 -20.85 2.88 -7.06
C ASN A 224 -20.81 1.73 -6.03
N VAL A 225 -20.38 1.97 -4.79
CA VAL A 225 -20.44 0.98 -3.69
C VAL A 225 -21.88 0.60 -3.38
N TYR A 226 -22.78 1.58 -3.22
CA TYR A 226 -24.19 1.33 -2.97
C TYR A 226 -24.83 0.47 -4.08
N PHE A 227 -24.63 0.84 -5.34
CA PHE A 227 -25.17 0.07 -6.47
C PHE A 227 -24.57 -1.33 -6.57
N LEU A 228 -23.26 -1.47 -6.39
CA LEU A 228 -22.60 -2.77 -6.35
C LEU A 228 -23.22 -3.69 -5.29
N GLN A 229 -23.42 -3.17 -4.08
CA GLN A 229 -24.04 -3.93 -2.99
C GLN A 229 -25.47 -4.37 -3.32
N GLU A 230 -26.30 -3.46 -3.82
CA GLU A 230 -27.68 -3.78 -4.16
C GLU A 230 -27.76 -4.81 -5.29
N GLN A 231 -26.89 -4.71 -6.31
CA GLN A 231 -26.85 -5.68 -7.40
C GLN A 231 -26.39 -7.07 -6.93
N CYS A 232 -25.38 -7.15 -6.08
CA CYS A 232 -24.97 -8.42 -5.46
C CYS A 232 -26.12 -9.05 -4.64
N LYS A 233 -26.81 -8.26 -3.80
CA LYS A 233 -27.96 -8.74 -3.02
C LYS A 233 -29.12 -9.20 -3.90
N GLN A 234 -29.43 -8.47 -4.96
CA GLN A 234 -30.50 -8.83 -5.89
C GLN A 234 -30.18 -10.13 -6.64
N LEU A 235 -28.93 -10.29 -7.09
CA LEU A 235 -28.54 -11.49 -7.81
C LEU A 235 -28.66 -12.74 -6.95
N LEU A 236 -28.22 -12.67 -5.68
CA LEU A 236 -28.33 -13.77 -4.72
C LEU A 236 -29.78 -14.18 -4.42
N LYS A 237 -30.74 -13.24 -4.54
CA LYS A 237 -32.18 -13.51 -4.36
C LYS A 237 -32.88 -14.01 -5.64
N SER A 238 -32.30 -13.75 -6.82
CA SER A 238 -32.97 -13.96 -8.10
C SER A 238 -32.94 -15.43 -8.57
N ILE A 239 -34.08 -15.96 -9.03
CA ILE A 239 -34.21 -17.33 -9.55
C ILE A 239 -34.18 -17.37 -11.10
N SER A 240 -34.50 -16.26 -11.77
CA SER A 240 -34.63 -16.21 -13.25
C SER A 240 -33.30 -15.96 -13.96
N ILE A 241 -32.99 -16.79 -14.97
CA ILE A 241 -31.75 -16.75 -15.76
C ILE A 241 -31.56 -15.43 -16.54
N SER A 242 -32.64 -14.82 -17.06
CA SER A 242 -32.54 -13.59 -17.87
C SER A 242 -32.05 -12.40 -17.05
N ASN A 243 -32.54 -12.25 -15.82
CA ASN A 243 -32.13 -11.16 -14.93
C ASN A 243 -30.70 -11.36 -14.43
N LYS A 244 -30.26 -12.61 -14.31
CA LYS A 244 -28.91 -12.94 -13.85
C LYS A 244 -27.81 -12.33 -14.73
N ARG A 245 -27.91 -12.50 -16.06
CA ARG A 245 -26.88 -11.98 -16.99
C ARG A 245 -26.82 -10.46 -17.07
N THR A 246 -27.92 -9.78 -16.77
CA THR A 246 -27.94 -8.30 -16.74
C THR A 246 -27.31 -7.81 -15.45
N ALA A 247 -27.71 -8.35 -14.30
CA ALA A 247 -27.11 -8.02 -13.01
C ALA A 247 -25.60 -8.35 -12.97
N GLU A 248 -25.15 -9.48 -13.51
CA GLU A 248 -23.72 -9.80 -13.61
C GLU A 248 -22.94 -8.76 -14.43
N ARG A 249 -23.52 -8.26 -15.53
CA ARG A 249 -22.90 -7.20 -16.34
C ARG A 249 -22.80 -5.88 -15.57
N GLU A 250 -23.86 -5.52 -14.84
CA GLU A 250 -23.88 -4.32 -13.99
C GLU A 250 -22.85 -4.41 -12.87
N ILE A 251 -22.73 -5.57 -12.18
CA ILE A 251 -21.71 -5.79 -11.16
C ILE A 251 -20.30 -5.63 -11.74
N ILE A 252 -20.03 -6.20 -12.92
CA ILE A 252 -18.73 -6.06 -13.60
C ILE A 252 -18.44 -4.59 -13.94
N GLU A 253 -19.45 -3.87 -14.43
CA GLU A 253 -19.33 -2.45 -14.77
C GLU A 253 -19.02 -1.59 -13.54
N TYR A 254 -19.79 -1.73 -12.45
CA TYR A 254 -19.54 -1.01 -11.20
C TYR A 254 -18.19 -1.39 -10.57
N THR A 255 -17.81 -2.66 -10.62
CA THR A 255 -16.49 -3.12 -10.15
C THR A 255 -15.37 -2.44 -10.93
N LYS A 256 -15.51 -2.33 -12.26
CA LYS A 256 -14.54 -1.64 -13.11
C LYS A 256 -14.45 -0.15 -12.78
N LYS A 257 -15.59 0.55 -12.71
CA LYS A 257 -15.64 1.98 -12.34
C LYS A 257 -15.01 2.23 -10.97
N LEU A 258 -15.35 1.43 -9.96
CA LEU A 258 -14.73 1.50 -8.63
C LEU A 258 -13.23 1.27 -8.69
N THR A 259 -12.78 0.24 -9.40
CA THR A 259 -11.34 -0.06 -9.51
C THR A 259 -10.57 1.13 -10.10
N GLU A 260 -11.11 1.80 -11.10
CA GLU A 260 -10.50 3.01 -11.69
C GLU A 260 -10.41 4.16 -10.68
N ILE A 261 -11.49 4.41 -9.93
CA ILE A 261 -11.54 5.47 -8.91
C ILE A 261 -10.62 5.15 -7.72
N LEU A 262 -10.65 3.92 -7.22
CA LEU A 262 -9.81 3.47 -6.11
C LEU A 262 -8.32 3.47 -6.49
N THR A 263 -7.99 3.14 -7.75
CA THR A 263 -6.62 3.25 -8.24
C THR A 263 -6.14 4.70 -8.18
N LEU A 264 -6.97 5.65 -8.58
CA LEU A 264 -6.66 7.08 -8.41
C LEU A 264 -6.43 7.43 -6.93
N ILE A 265 -7.37 7.05 -6.05
CA ILE A 265 -7.28 7.32 -4.62
C ILE A 265 -5.96 6.79 -4.07
N LYS A 266 -5.59 5.55 -4.39
CA LYS A 266 -4.33 4.92 -3.99
C LYS A 266 -3.10 5.75 -4.37
N PHE A 267 -3.11 6.39 -5.54
CA PHE A 267 -1.99 7.23 -5.99
C PHE A 267 -1.96 8.59 -5.32
N ILE A 268 -3.10 9.27 -5.22
CA ILE A 268 -3.14 10.59 -4.58
C ILE A 268 -2.94 10.49 -3.06
N SER A 269 -3.27 9.36 -2.44
CA SER A 269 -3.03 9.12 -1.02
C SER A 269 -1.55 8.88 -0.68
N GLU A 270 -0.62 8.84 -1.65
CA GLU A 270 0.82 8.81 -1.34
C GLU A 270 1.25 10.10 -0.60
N GLU A 271 0.64 11.24 -0.91
CA GLU A 271 0.94 12.53 -0.29
C GLU A 271 0.06 12.82 0.93
N ILE A 272 0.70 13.22 2.04
CA ILE A 272 0.04 13.39 3.35
C ILE A 272 -1.13 14.40 3.29
N GLN A 273 -0.91 15.55 2.63
CA GLN A 273 -1.92 16.61 2.52
C GLN A 273 -3.18 16.16 1.75
N GLN A 274 -2.99 15.35 0.71
CA GLN A 274 -4.09 14.77 -0.08
C GLN A 274 -4.92 13.82 0.79
N ARG A 275 -4.23 12.98 1.59
CA ARG A 275 -4.89 12.08 2.52
C ARG A 275 -5.79 12.83 3.49
N HIS A 276 -5.27 13.88 4.13
CA HIS A 276 -6.06 14.71 5.03
C HIS A 276 -7.27 15.34 4.33
N THR A 277 -7.11 15.82 3.09
CA THR A 277 -8.22 16.39 2.32
C THR A 277 -9.31 15.36 2.10
N LEU A 278 -8.97 14.19 1.54
CA LEU A 278 -9.95 13.13 1.26
C LEU A 278 -10.63 12.62 2.53
N PHE A 279 -9.87 12.43 3.61
CA PHE A 279 -10.36 11.76 4.80
C PHE A 279 -11.10 12.68 5.78
N HIS A 280 -10.72 13.95 5.88
CA HIS A 280 -11.42 14.90 6.77
C HIS A 280 -12.56 15.65 6.11
N HIS A 281 -12.46 15.88 4.80
CA HIS A 281 -13.41 16.77 4.13
C HIS A 281 -14.42 16.05 3.25
N CYS A 282 -14.14 14.79 2.89
CA CYS A 282 -14.97 14.04 1.95
C CYS A 282 -15.53 12.73 2.52
N ASP A 283 -15.32 12.45 3.82
CA ASP A 283 -15.80 11.23 4.51
C ASP A 283 -15.50 9.91 3.78
N LEU A 284 -14.35 9.85 3.10
CA LEU A 284 -13.95 8.71 2.28
C LEU A 284 -13.93 7.38 3.07
N ASP A 285 -13.63 7.41 4.37
CA ASP A 285 -13.65 6.24 5.24
C ASP A 285 -15.02 5.62 5.38
N SER A 286 -16.05 6.45 5.54
CA SER A 286 -17.43 5.99 5.57
C SER A 286 -17.83 5.37 4.24
N ASP A 287 -17.39 5.96 3.13
CA ASP A 287 -17.73 5.53 1.77
C ASP A 287 -17.00 4.23 1.35
N LEU A 288 -15.76 4.04 1.80
CA LEU A 288 -15.00 2.80 1.61
C LEU A 288 -15.40 1.71 2.60
N GLY A 289 -16.02 2.06 3.73
CA GLY A 289 -16.39 1.16 4.81
C GLY A 289 -17.02 -0.15 4.31
N PRO A 290 -18.04 -0.11 3.43
CA PRO A 290 -18.69 -1.32 2.97
C PRO A 290 -17.80 -2.25 2.14
N LEU A 291 -16.77 -1.72 1.46
CA LEU A 291 -15.84 -2.53 0.64
C LEU A 291 -14.85 -3.34 1.48
N PHE A 292 -14.62 -2.98 2.76
CA PHE A 292 -13.90 -3.82 3.73
C PHE A 292 -14.60 -5.16 3.97
N HIS A 293 -15.91 -5.21 3.70
CA HIS A 293 -16.73 -6.38 3.95
C HIS A 293 -16.88 -7.30 2.73
N ILE A 294 -16.06 -7.10 1.70
CA ILE A 294 -16.03 -8.02 0.57
C ILE A 294 -15.49 -9.36 1.02
N ASN A 295 -16.24 -10.43 0.75
CA ASN A 295 -15.87 -11.80 1.09
C ASN A 295 -15.56 -12.00 2.59
N CYS A 296 -16.32 -11.36 3.48
CA CYS A 296 -16.21 -11.62 4.92
C CYS A 296 -16.30 -13.13 5.23
N PRO A 297 -15.51 -13.62 6.20
CA PRO A 297 -15.63 -14.99 6.68
C PRO A 297 -17.08 -15.31 7.08
N PRO A 298 -17.69 -16.38 6.54
CA PRO A 298 -19.12 -16.68 6.77
C PRO A 298 -19.47 -16.90 8.24
N ASP A 299 -18.51 -17.34 9.05
CA ASP A 299 -18.63 -17.58 10.49
C ASP A 299 -18.84 -16.29 11.30
N LEU A 300 -18.45 -15.13 10.76
CA LEU A 300 -18.69 -13.84 11.41
C LEU A 300 -20.14 -13.37 11.30
N ASN A 301 -20.94 -13.95 10.40
CA ASN A 301 -22.31 -13.51 10.13
C ASN A 301 -22.43 -11.98 9.94
N CYS A 302 -21.43 -11.37 9.29
CA CYS A 302 -21.35 -9.92 9.16
C CYS A 302 -22.55 -9.37 8.36
N PRO A 303 -23.34 -8.43 8.91
CA PRO A 303 -24.50 -7.85 8.24
C PRO A 303 -24.13 -6.97 7.02
N HIS A 304 -22.89 -6.48 6.97
CA HIS A 304 -22.37 -5.65 5.89
C HIS A 304 -21.66 -6.44 4.79
N SER A 305 -21.59 -7.78 4.90
CA SER A 305 -20.90 -8.65 3.94
C SER A 305 -21.40 -8.46 2.51
N ILE A 306 -20.46 -8.16 1.61
CA ILE A 306 -20.68 -8.13 0.16
C ILE A 306 -20.22 -9.47 -0.40
N VAL A 307 -21.19 -10.34 -0.72
CA VAL A 307 -20.91 -11.64 -1.32
C VAL A 307 -21.03 -11.52 -2.84
N PHE A 308 -19.89 -11.64 -3.53
CA PHE A 308 -19.86 -11.64 -4.99
C PHE A 308 -20.42 -12.96 -5.54
N PRO A 309 -21.04 -12.93 -6.74
CA PRO A 309 -21.40 -14.15 -7.46
C PRO A 309 -20.15 -14.95 -7.82
N LEU A 310 -20.22 -16.29 -7.79
CA LEU A 310 -19.07 -17.16 -8.14
C LEU A 310 -18.47 -16.92 -9.54
N SER A 311 -19.22 -16.28 -10.43
CA SER A 311 -18.79 -15.90 -11.78
C SER A 311 -17.95 -14.62 -11.83
N ILE A 312 -17.88 -13.86 -10.74
CA ILE A 312 -17.23 -12.56 -10.67
C ILE A 312 -16.24 -12.59 -9.51
N ASP A 313 -14.98 -12.31 -9.82
CA ASP A 313 -13.93 -12.22 -8.82
C ASP A 313 -13.91 -10.80 -8.20
N GLY A 314 -14.32 -10.72 -6.93
CA GLY A 314 -14.29 -9.48 -6.14
C GLY A 314 -12.96 -9.26 -5.40
N GLU A 315 -12.03 -10.21 -5.41
CA GLU A 315 -10.77 -10.14 -4.66
C GLU A 315 -9.90 -8.93 -5.06
N PRO A 316 -9.70 -8.61 -6.37
CA PRO A 316 -8.88 -7.46 -6.75
C PRO A 316 -9.40 -6.13 -6.19
N LEU A 317 -10.72 -5.95 -6.18
CA LEU A 317 -11.36 -4.75 -5.63
C LEU A 317 -11.17 -4.67 -4.12
N HIS A 318 -11.32 -5.81 -3.43
CA HIS A 318 -11.11 -5.90 -1.99
C HIS A 318 -9.66 -5.56 -1.62
N LEU A 319 -8.68 -6.19 -2.27
CA LEU A 319 -7.26 -5.93 -2.01
C LEU A 319 -6.90 -4.47 -2.26
N LEU A 320 -7.40 -3.87 -3.35
CA LEU A 320 -7.18 -2.45 -3.61
C LEU A 320 -7.78 -1.56 -2.51
N THR A 321 -8.96 -1.89 -2.00
CA THR A 321 -9.58 -1.17 -0.88
C THR A 321 -8.71 -1.26 0.39
N LEU A 322 -8.21 -2.45 0.72
CA LEU A 322 -7.34 -2.64 1.88
C LEU A 322 -5.99 -1.92 1.71
N GLU A 323 -5.40 -1.94 0.51
CA GLU A 323 -4.19 -1.17 0.17
C GLU A 323 -4.39 0.34 0.28
N ILE A 324 -5.60 0.83 0.10
CA ILE A 324 -5.93 2.23 0.35
C ILE A 324 -5.95 2.48 1.86
N TYR A 325 -6.65 1.64 2.63
CA TYR A 325 -6.68 1.78 4.09
C TYR A 325 -5.31 1.73 4.76
N THR A 326 -4.38 0.93 4.25
CA THR A 326 -3.00 0.92 4.79
C THR A 326 -2.30 2.28 4.64
N GLN A 327 -2.69 3.12 3.69
CA GLN A 327 -2.11 4.46 3.52
C GLN A 327 -2.71 5.50 4.47
N PHE A 328 -3.91 5.27 5.00
CA PHE A 328 -4.63 6.21 5.87
C PHE A 328 -4.40 5.92 7.36
N PHE A 329 -3.15 5.57 7.73
CA PHE A 329 -2.84 5.12 9.09
C PHE A 329 -3.08 6.20 10.15
N GLU A 330 -2.93 7.48 9.79
CA GLU A 330 -3.16 8.62 10.69
C GLU A 330 -4.61 8.72 11.18
N PHE A 331 -5.54 8.06 10.50
CA PHE A 331 -6.97 8.16 10.78
C PHE A 331 -7.60 6.86 11.28
N LEU A 332 -6.81 5.80 11.46
CA LEU A 332 -7.30 4.50 11.95
C LEU A 332 -7.83 4.56 13.40
N ASN A 333 -7.61 5.66 14.12
CA ASN A 333 -8.14 5.87 15.48
C ASN A 333 -9.60 6.37 15.54
N ARG A 334 -10.31 6.45 14.40
CA ARG A 334 -11.74 6.83 14.40
C ARG A 334 -12.64 5.71 14.91
N GLN A 335 -13.64 6.03 15.72
CA GLN A 335 -14.66 5.06 16.13
C GLN A 335 -15.42 4.51 14.92
N ASN A 336 -15.79 3.22 14.97
CA ASN A 336 -16.52 2.51 13.92
C ASN A 336 -15.80 2.48 12.57
N LEU A 337 -14.47 2.36 12.61
CA LEU A 337 -13.68 2.14 11.40
C LEU A 337 -14.21 0.91 10.65
N PHE A 338 -14.28 1.00 9.33
CA PHE A 338 -14.84 -0.03 8.46
C PHE A 338 -16.33 -0.35 8.66
N GLN A 339 -17.08 0.43 9.43
CA GLN A 339 -18.46 0.07 9.82
C GLN A 339 -18.52 -1.28 10.58
N VAL A 340 -17.49 -1.55 11.38
CA VAL A 340 -17.35 -2.75 12.22
C VAL A 340 -17.14 -2.28 13.66
N ASP A 341 -17.68 -3.01 14.64
CA ASP A 341 -17.32 -2.80 16.05
C ASP A 341 -15.81 -3.01 16.23
N ASP A 342 -15.11 -2.17 16.99
CA ASP A 342 -13.64 -2.22 17.05
C ASP A 342 -13.10 -3.62 17.45
N ASN A 343 -13.82 -4.33 18.31
CA ASN A 343 -13.46 -5.69 18.73
C ASN A 343 -13.66 -6.77 17.66
N LYS A 344 -14.28 -6.45 16.52
CA LYS A 344 -14.54 -7.34 15.39
C LYS A 344 -13.66 -7.10 14.18
N VAL A 345 -12.92 -5.98 14.13
CA VAL A 345 -11.97 -5.71 13.04
C VAL A 345 -10.91 -6.82 12.94
N VAL A 346 -10.37 -7.26 14.08
CA VAL A 346 -9.37 -8.33 14.13
C VAL A 346 -9.95 -9.66 13.62
N ASP A 347 -11.22 -9.95 13.93
CA ASP A 347 -11.90 -11.17 13.47
C ASP A 347 -12.01 -11.22 11.93
N HIS A 348 -12.12 -10.07 11.26
CA HIS A 348 -12.12 -9.99 9.79
C HIS A 348 -10.74 -10.21 9.17
N LEU A 349 -9.67 -9.73 9.83
CA LEU A 349 -8.32 -9.72 9.27
C LEU A 349 -7.52 -11.01 9.58
N ALA A 350 -7.72 -11.57 10.77
CA ALA A 350 -6.96 -12.72 11.26
C ALA A 350 -6.99 -13.95 10.33
N PRO A 351 -8.13 -14.36 9.75
CA PRO A 351 -8.21 -15.61 8.99
C PRO A 351 -7.25 -15.68 7.80
N VAL A 352 -7.03 -14.57 7.10
CA VAL A 352 -6.13 -14.52 5.94
C VAL A 352 -4.67 -14.71 6.35
N ILE A 353 -4.25 -14.03 7.43
CA ILE A 353 -2.89 -14.15 7.99
C ILE A 353 -2.64 -15.59 8.48
N ILE A 354 -3.63 -16.16 9.20
CA ILE A 354 -3.54 -17.52 9.74
C ILE A 354 -3.52 -18.57 8.62
N THR A 355 -4.37 -18.43 7.60
CA THR A 355 -4.40 -19.36 6.46
C THR A 355 -3.10 -19.31 5.67
N PHE A 356 -2.57 -18.12 5.40
CA PHE A 356 -1.26 -17.99 4.74
C PHE A 356 -0.18 -18.73 5.52
N ALA A 357 -0.02 -18.41 6.81
CA ALA A 357 0.98 -19.04 7.67
C ALA A 357 0.82 -20.57 7.70
N SER A 358 -0.41 -21.06 7.86
CA SER A 358 -0.72 -22.49 7.93
C SER A 358 -0.35 -23.27 6.65
N ASN A 359 -0.36 -22.59 5.50
CA ASN A 359 0.00 -23.16 4.20
C ASN A 359 1.52 -23.20 3.96
N THR A 360 2.31 -22.45 4.72
CA THR A 360 3.77 -22.46 4.61
C THR A 360 4.38 -23.71 5.27
N SER A 361 5.58 -24.10 4.84
CA SER A 361 6.33 -25.18 5.50
C SER A 361 6.89 -24.77 6.87
N PHE A 362 7.07 -23.47 7.12
CA PHE A 362 7.58 -22.92 8.38
C PHE A 362 6.65 -23.21 9.56
N TRP A 363 5.34 -23.03 9.37
CA TRP A 363 4.36 -23.28 10.42
C TRP A 363 4.39 -24.73 10.92
N ARG A 364 4.73 -25.67 10.03
CA ARG A 364 4.87 -27.09 10.41
C ARG A 364 6.08 -27.34 11.32
N LYS A 365 7.17 -26.56 11.16
CA LYS A 365 8.38 -26.66 12.00
C LYS A 365 8.11 -26.13 13.41
N TYR A 366 7.31 -25.08 13.54
CA TYR A 366 6.98 -24.46 14.83
C TYR A 366 6.04 -25.29 15.73
N SER A 367 5.66 -26.51 15.34
CA SER A 367 4.85 -27.46 16.13
C SER A 367 3.48 -26.94 16.62
N MET A 368 3.02 -25.80 16.11
CA MET A 368 1.74 -25.15 16.45
C MET A 368 0.49 -25.90 15.94
N LYS A 369 0.66 -26.99 15.19
CA LYS A 369 -0.45 -27.79 14.61
C LYS A 369 -1.49 -28.28 15.63
N LYS A 370 -1.16 -28.36 16.93
CA LYS A 370 -2.06 -28.95 17.93
C LYS A 370 -3.22 -28.04 18.36
N ASN A 371 -3.19 -26.74 18.07
CA ASN A 371 -4.12 -25.78 18.67
C ASN A 371 -5.02 -25.00 17.70
N LEU A 372 -4.83 -25.11 16.36
CA LEU A 372 -5.74 -24.46 15.42
C LEU A 372 -7.15 -25.00 15.64
N SER A 373 -8.07 -24.10 15.99
CA SER A 373 -9.46 -24.48 16.24
C SER A 373 -10.07 -25.18 15.01
N LEU A 374 -10.93 -26.17 15.24
CA LEU A 374 -11.60 -26.96 14.18
C LEU A 374 -12.34 -26.09 13.14
N ASN A 375 -12.74 -24.87 13.51
CA ASN A 375 -13.45 -23.94 12.63
C ASN A 375 -12.54 -23.32 11.54
N GLN A 376 -11.24 -23.21 11.76
CA GLN A 376 -10.30 -22.67 10.76
C GLN A 376 -9.94 -23.68 9.67
N GLN A 377 -10.24 -24.97 9.84
CA GLN A 377 -9.92 -26.00 8.84
C GLN A 377 -10.68 -25.83 7.51
N TYR A 378 -11.82 -25.14 7.51
CA TYR A 378 -12.60 -24.88 6.28
C TYR A 378 -11.97 -23.78 5.41
N LEU A 379 -11.30 -22.79 6.02
CA LEU A 379 -10.58 -21.71 5.33
C LEU A 379 -9.28 -22.18 4.65
N ILE A 380 -8.75 -23.35 5.03
CA ILE A 380 -7.52 -23.93 4.45
C ILE A 380 -7.74 -24.35 2.97
N SER A 381 -8.99 -24.41 2.49
CA SER A 381 -9.29 -24.76 1.10
C SER A 381 -8.98 -23.66 0.08
N SER A 382 -8.90 -22.39 0.49
CA SER A 382 -8.49 -21.27 -0.36
C SER A 382 -6.99 -20.99 -0.18
N GLN A 383 -6.23 -20.98 -1.28
CA GLN A 383 -4.84 -20.55 -1.26
C GLN A 383 -4.76 -19.04 -1.14
N THR A 384 -4.33 -18.54 0.02
CA THR A 384 -3.98 -17.12 0.21
C THR A 384 -2.72 -16.80 -0.57
N THR A 385 -2.78 -15.79 -1.44
CA THR A 385 -1.61 -15.32 -2.19
C THR A 385 -0.65 -14.51 -1.30
N LEU A 386 0.63 -14.42 -1.68
CA LEU A 386 1.59 -13.58 -0.95
C LEU A 386 1.17 -12.10 -0.94
N GLN A 387 0.66 -11.59 -2.06
CA GLN A 387 0.17 -10.21 -2.13
C GLN A 387 -0.97 -9.98 -1.14
N GLN A 388 -1.98 -10.86 -1.14
CA GLN A 388 -3.10 -10.79 -0.20
C GLN A 388 -2.58 -10.79 1.25
N PHE A 389 -1.68 -11.71 1.59
CA PHE A 389 -1.08 -11.76 2.91
C PHE A 389 -0.38 -10.44 3.31
N LEU A 390 0.44 -9.87 2.43
CA LEU A 390 1.18 -8.63 2.70
C LEU A 390 0.25 -7.45 2.93
N VAL A 391 -0.84 -7.33 2.15
CA VAL A 391 -1.82 -6.26 2.32
C VAL A 391 -2.51 -6.36 3.68
N TYR A 392 -2.94 -7.56 4.08
CA TYR A 392 -3.57 -7.79 5.38
C TYR A 392 -2.60 -7.56 6.54
N LEU A 393 -1.34 -8.04 6.43
CA LEU A 393 -0.33 -7.83 7.45
C LEU A 393 0.00 -6.33 7.61
N ASN A 394 0.15 -5.60 6.51
CA ASN A 394 0.35 -4.14 6.53
C ASN A 394 -0.81 -3.41 7.21
N LEU A 395 -2.05 -3.87 7.01
CA LEU A 395 -3.21 -3.24 7.63
C LEU A 395 -3.26 -3.52 9.13
N VAL A 396 -3.05 -4.77 9.55
CA VAL A 396 -2.97 -5.14 10.98
C VAL A 396 -1.83 -4.38 11.65
N HIS A 397 -0.67 -4.29 10.99
CA HIS A 397 0.47 -3.52 11.45
C HIS A 397 0.08 -2.08 11.76
N ASN A 398 -0.50 -1.39 10.77
CA ASN A 398 -0.87 0.02 10.95
C ASN A 398 -1.99 0.20 11.97
N LEU A 399 -2.95 -0.73 12.04
CA LEU A 399 -4.00 -0.71 13.05
C LEU A 399 -3.44 -0.83 14.46
N PHE A 400 -2.40 -1.64 14.69
CA PHE A 400 -1.91 -1.86 16.05
C PHE A 400 -0.94 -0.74 16.42
N VAL A 401 0.10 -0.53 15.60
CA VAL A 401 1.16 0.46 15.86
C VAL A 401 0.64 1.89 15.98
N TYR A 402 -0.43 2.25 15.28
CA TYR A 402 -1.00 3.60 15.35
C TYR A 402 -2.33 3.68 16.12
N CYS A 403 -2.83 2.58 16.66
CA CYS A 403 -4.10 2.57 17.39
C CYS A 403 -4.15 1.46 18.46
N ASP A 404 -3.63 1.81 19.63
CA ASP A 404 -3.55 1.02 20.87
C ASP A 404 -4.83 0.22 21.22
N ARG A 405 -6.02 0.78 20.99
CA ARG A 405 -7.28 0.10 21.31
C ARG A 405 -7.42 -1.27 20.64
N TYR A 406 -6.91 -1.46 19.42
CA TYR A 406 -7.01 -2.73 18.69
C TYR A 406 -6.09 -3.80 19.23
N ALA A 407 -4.94 -3.40 19.81
CA ALA A 407 -4.00 -4.32 20.43
C ALA A 407 -4.65 -5.08 21.59
N SER A 408 -5.52 -4.43 22.37
CA SER A 408 -6.26 -5.10 23.45
C SER A 408 -7.24 -6.19 22.96
N TYR A 409 -7.83 -6.02 21.78
CA TYR A 409 -8.84 -6.96 21.24
C TYR A 409 -8.23 -8.22 20.65
N VAL A 410 -6.96 -8.18 20.23
CA VAL A 410 -6.27 -9.37 19.71
C VAL A 410 -6.14 -10.48 20.74
N THR A 411 -6.24 -10.15 22.03
CA THR A 411 -6.16 -11.12 23.14
C THR A 411 -7.18 -12.25 23.02
N SER A 412 -8.30 -11.98 22.35
CA SER A 412 -9.36 -12.94 22.06
C SER A 412 -9.03 -13.91 20.91
N ASN A 413 -7.96 -13.66 20.15
CA ASN A 413 -7.54 -14.45 18.99
C ASN A 413 -6.13 -15.04 19.19
N SER A 414 -6.04 -16.10 20.00
CA SER A 414 -4.76 -16.73 20.34
C SER A 414 -4.01 -17.33 19.14
N ASP A 415 -4.75 -17.74 18.11
CA ASP A 415 -4.17 -18.32 16.89
C ASP A 415 -3.42 -17.24 16.09
N LEU A 416 -4.01 -16.05 15.95
CA LEU A 416 -3.34 -14.91 15.30
C LEU A 416 -2.04 -14.54 16.01
N ILE A 417 -2.06 -14.45 17.34
CA ILE A 417 -0.84 -14.12 18.12
C ILE A 417 0.24 -15.18 17.92
N SER A 418 -0.14 -16.45 17.96
CA SER A 418 0.79 -17.56 17.73
C SER A 418 1.42 -17.49 16.34
N VAL A 419 0.64 -17.12 15.33
CA VAL A 419 1.11 -16.88 13.95
C VAL A 419 2.05 -15.69 13.90
N LEU A 420 1.69 -14.55 14.49
CA LEU A 420 2.51 -13.35 14.50
C LEU A 420 3.86 -13.58 15.19
N VAL A 421 3.89 -14.22 16.37
CA VAL A 421 5.15 -14.60 17.03
C VAL A 421 6.00 -15.48 16.12
N ALA A 422 5.39 -16.44 15.43
CA ALA A 422 6.13 -17.33 14.54
C ALA A 422 6.64 -16.60 13.27
N LEU A 423 5.95 -15.55 12.81
CA LEU A 423 6.38 -14.71 11.68
C LEU A 423 7.62 -13.85 11.99
N THR A 424 7.97 -13.64 13.26
CA THR A 424 9.18 -12.90 13.67
C THR A 424 10.48 -13.58 13.21
N THR A 425 10.44 -14.90 12.96
CA THR A 425 11.57 -15.68 12.44
C THR A 425 11.35 -16.13 10.98
N PHE A 426 10.45 -15.47 10.25
CA PHE A 426 10.06 -15.88 8.91
C PHE A 426 11.24 -15.86 7.91
N ASN A 427 11.45 -16.99 7.24
CA ASN A 427 12.48 -17.24 6.23
C ASN A 427 13.94 -16.94 6.65
N GLN A 428 14.23 -16.96 7.96
CA GLN A 428 15.61 -16.79 8.45
C GLN A 428 16.51 -17.95 7.98
N LYS A 429 17.81 -17.70 7.78
CA LYS A 429 18.76 -18.61 7.11
C LYS A 429 18.80 -20.04 7.67
N GLU A 430 18.69 -20.21 8.99
CA GLU A 430 18.62 -21.53 9.64
C GLU A 430 17.29 -22.26 9.40
N GLN A 431 16.25 -21.52 9.01
CA GLN A 431 14.88 -22.00 8.81
C GLN A 431 14.46 -22.01 7.32
N LYS A 432 15.37 -21.74 6.37
CA LYS A 432 15.12 -21.60 4.91
C LYS A 432 13.93 -22.45 4.44
N GLN A 433 12.95 -21.74 3.88
CA GLN A 433 11.68 -22.29 3.43
C GLN A 433 11.71 -22.58 1.92
N ASP A 434 10.73 -23.33 1.42
CA ASP A 434 10.56 -23.62 -0.01
C ASP A 434 10.00 -22.43 -0.81
N LEU A 435 9.57 -21.37 -0.12
CA LEU A 435 9.03 -20.17 -0.75
C LEU A 435 10.19 -19.29 -1.20
N ASP A 436 10.35 -19.14 -2.52
CA ASP A 436 11.29 -18.19 -3.14
C ASP A 436 10.79 -16.75 -2.96
N ILE A 437 10.83 -16.28 -1.72
CA ILE A 437 10.49 -14.91 -1.34
C ILE A 437 11.81 -14.19 -1.13
N GLY A 438 12.04 -13.11 -1.88
CA GLY A 438 13.23 -12.28 -1.74
C GLY A 438 13.40 -11.73 -0.32
N GLU A 439 14.65 -11.62 0.13
CA GLU A 439 15.00 -11.25 1.51
C GLU A 439 14.35 -9.93 1.97
N ILE A 440 14.20 -8.95 1.07
CA ILE A 440 13.55 -7.67 1.38
C ILE A 440 12.11 -7.87 1.89
N ILE A 441 11.34 -8.75 1.25
CA ILE A 441 9.95 -9.03 1.64
C ILE A 441 9.94 -9.85 2.92
N ALA A 442 10.81 -10.86 3.04
CA ALA A 442 10.91 -11.68 4.23
C ALA A 442 11.27 -10.85 5.48
N ALA A 443 12.25 -9.96 5.36
CA ALA A 443 12.62 -9.03 6.42
C ALA A 443 11.49 -8.08 6.78
N LYS A 444 10.72 -7.57 5.81
CA LYS A 444 9.56 -6.72 6.08
C LYS A 444 8.49 -7.45 6.90
N ILE A 445 8.25 -8.73 6.60
CA ILE A 445 7.31 -9.56 7.36
C ILE A 445 7.80 -9.72 8.81
N ARG A 446 9.09 -10.02 9.02
CA ARG A 446 9.68 -10.15 10.37
C ARG A 446 9.57 -8.84 11.15
N GLU A 447 9.97 -7.73 10.55
CA GLU A 447 9.90 -6.39 11.14
C GLU A 447 8.48 -6.07 11.61
N GLN A 448 7.49 -6.19 10.73
CA GLN A 448 6.10 -5.87 11.08
C GLN A 448 5.54 -6.80 12.16
N ALA A 449 5.88 -8.10 12.12
CA ALA A 449 5.45 -9.03 13.16
C ALA A 449 6.03 -8.64 14.54
N ILE A 450 7.30 -8.20 14.59
CA ILE A 450 7.94 -7.72 15.82
C ILE A 450 7.23 -6.46 16.34
N GLU A 451 6.99 -5.46 15.49
CA GLU A 451 6.30 -4.23 15.87
C GLU A 451 4.88 -4.50 16.38
N ILE A 452 4.12 -5.36 15.68
CA ILE A 452 2.78 -5.77 16.10
C ILE A 452 2.81 -6.43 17.48
N ILE A 453 3.67 -7.43 17.70
CA ILE A 453 3.71 -8.13 18.99
C ILE A 453 4.19 -7.20 20.12
N SER A 454 5.10 -6.27 19.83
CA SER A 454 5.55 -5.26 20.80
C SER A 454 4.37 -4.45 21.31
N GLU A 455 3.57 -3.89 20.40
CA GLU A 455 2.39 -3.08 20.74
C GLU A 455 1.34 -3.89 21.53
N ILE A 456 1.15 -5.16 21.17
CA ILE A 456 0.28 -6.06 21.93
C ILE A 456 0.79 -6.24 23.35
N CYS A 457 2.10 -6.44 23.54
CA CYS A 457 2.68 -6.60 24.88
C CYS A 457 2.43 -5.32 25.70
N GLN A 458 2.67 -4.14 25.13
CA GLN A 458 2.48 -2.85 25.80
C GLN A 458 1.04 -2.55 26.21
N SER A 459 0.08 -3.10 25.46
CA SER A 459 -1.36 -2.88 25.70
C SER A 459 -2.02 -3.95 26.58
N CYS A 460 -1.33 -5.03 26.92
CA CYS A 460 -1.92 -6.19 27.59
C CYS A 460 -1.54 -6.30 29.08
N GLU A 461 -2.38 -6.99 29.86
CA GLU A 461 -2.07 -7.28 31.26
C GLU A 461 -0.89 -8.27 31.41
N GLU A 462 -0.16 -8.16 32.52
CA GLU A 462 1.03 -8.95 32.85
C GLU A 462 0.88 -10.49 32.62
N PRO A 463 -0.24 -11.15 32.99
CA PRO A 463 -0.40 -12.58 32.71
C PRO A 463 -0.38 -12.93 31.22
N PHE A 464 -0.88 -12.01 30.39
CA PHE A 464 -0.90 -12.18 28.95
C PHE A 464 0.46 -11.85 28.32
N GLN A 465 1.13 -10.79 28.80
CA GLN A 465 2.52 -10.50 28.45
C GLN A 465 3.42 -11.71 28.71
N LYS A 466 3.30 -12.34 29.89
CA LYS A 466 4.02 -13.58 30.22
C LYS A 466 3.82 -14.68 29.19
N LYS A 467 2.57 -14.91 28.82
CA LYS A 467 2.21 -15.95 27.85
C LYS A 467 2.89 -15.70 26.51
N ILE A 468 2.94 -14.46 26.04
CA ILE A 468 3.60 -14.12 24.78
C ILE A 468 5.13 -14.24 24.91
N LEU A 469 5.71 -13.58 25.89
CA LEU A 469 7.16 -13.43 26.01
C LEU A 469 7.84 -14.75 26.36
N VAL A 470 7.28 -15.48 27.32
CA VAL A 470 7.87 -16.68 27.88
C VAL A 470 7.27 -17.93 27.24
N ASP A 471 5.94 -18.11 27.35
CA ASP A 471 5.32 -19.38 26.94
C ASP A 471 5.34 -19.57 25.41
N MET A 472 5.14 -18.49 24.65
CA MET A 472 5.24 -18.47 23.18
C MET A 472 6.67 -18.18 22.67
N LYS A 473 7.63 -17.95 23.59
CA LYS A 473 9.06 -17.74 23.27
C LYS A 473 9.34 -16.50 22.41
N PHE A 474 8.53 -15.45 22.55
CA PHE A 474 8.78 -14.22 21.82
C PHE A 474 10.10 -13.54 22.24
N ALA A 475 10.48 -13.62 23.53
CA ALA A 475 11.76 -13.08 24.02
C ALA A 475 12.98 -13.76 23.36
N GLN A 476 12.91 -15.08 23.17
CA GLN A 476 13.90 -15.84 22.39
C GLN A 476 13.93 -15.38 20.92
N SER A 477 12.78 -15.17 20.27
CA SER A 477 12.76 -14.68 18.88
C SER A 477 13.33 -13.27 18.72
N LEU A 478 13.16 -12.39 19.70
CA LEU A 478 13.79 -11.05 19.69
C LEU A 478 15.31 -11.14 19.71
N THR A 479 15.86 -12.09 20.50
CA THR A 479 17.30 -12.33 20.55
C THR A 479 17.82 -12.77 19.18
N TYR A 480 17.14 -13.68 18.49
CA TYR A 480 17.51 -14.07 17.13
C TYR A 480 17.33 -12.95 16.10
N ALA A 481 16.34 -12.08 16.26
CA ALA A 481 16.12 -10.96 15.34
C ALA A 481 17.16 -9.83 15.53
N ALA A 482 17.75 -9.70 16.72
CA ALA A 482 18.80 -8.73 17.01
C ALA A 482 20.22 -9.27 16.84
N GLY A 483 20.38 -10.60 16.85
CA GLY A 483 21.68 -11.25 16.78
C GLY A 483 22.38 -11.06 15.43
N ILE A 484 23.56 -10.44 15.47
CA ILE A 484 24.43 -10.22 14.31
C ILE A 484 25.57 -11.26 14.31
N GLY A 485 26.06 -11.67 15.49
CA GLY A 485 27.20 -12.58 15.65
C GLY A 485 26.87 -14.01 16.09
N GLY A 486 25.72 -14.21 16.75
CA GLY A 486 25.34 -15.40 17.52
C GLY A 486 24.55 -16.49 16.78
N GLY A 487 24.75 -16.65 15.46
CA GLY A 487 24.16 -17.75 14.66
C GLY A 487 22.87 -17.42 13.91
N SER A 488 22.14 -16.37 14.29
CA SER A 488 20.98 -15.89 13.52
C SER A 488 21.33 -15.25 12.17
N GLU A 489 22.53 -14.67 12.07
CA GLU A 489 23.05 -13.94 10.91
C GLU A 489 22.00 -12.98 10.29
N GLU A 490 21.23 -12.29 11.13
CA GLU A 490 20.31 -11.26 10.64
C GLU A 490 21.15 -10.10 10.09
N GLU A 491 20.94 -9.78 8.82
CA GLU A 491 21.67 -8.73 8.11
C GLU A 491 20.77 -7.51 7.85
N ASN A 492 19.46 -7.66 8.05
CA ASN A 492 18.53 -6.57 7.83
C ASN A 492 18.48 -5.62 9.03
N ASN A 493 19.06 -4.43 8.86
CA ASN A 493 19.08 -3.38 9.88
C ASN A 493 17.68 -3.04 10.41
N SER A 494 16.63 -3.03 9.58
CA SER A 494 15.26 -2.69 10.02
C SER A 494 14.72 -3.69 11.04
N VAL A 495 14.99 -4.98 10.82
CA VAL A 495 14.61 -6.07 11.73
C VAL A 495 15.38 -5.94 13.05
N ILE A 496 16.70 -5.75 12.99
CA ILE A 496 17.57 -5.60 14.17
C ILE A 496 17.13 -4.38 15.00
N LEU A 497 16.89 -3.24 14.36
CA LEU A 497 16.45 -2.02 15.02
C LEU A 497 15.08 -2.20 15.69
N SER A 498 14.15 -2.87 15.02
CA SER A 498 12.82 -3.15 15.56
C SER A 498 12.87 -4.10 16.74
N ALA A 499 13.69 -5.15 16.69
CA ALA A 499 13.91 -6.07 17.80
C ALA A 499 14.51 -5.36 19.02
N LEU A 500 15.51 -4.49 18.80
CA LEU A 500 16.12 -3.68 19.85
C LEU A 500 15.15 -2.71 20.51
N ARG A 501 14.38 -1.98 19.70
CA ARG A 501 13.36 -1.05 20.20
C ARG A 501 12.31 -1.80 21.02
N CYS A 502 11.81 -2.93 20.50
CA CYS A 502 10.84 -3.77 21.20
C CYS A 502 11.40 -4.28 22.54
N PHE A 503 12.67 -4.70 22.57
CA PHE A 503 13.33 -5.10 23.82
C PHE A 503 13.39 -3.93 24.82
N ASP A 504 13.85 -2.76 24.38
CA ASP A 504 13.95 -1.56 25.25
C ASP A 504 12.56 -1.16 25.80
N GLU A 505 11.52 -1.14 24.96
CA GLU A 505 10.14 -0.79 25.35
C GLU A 505 9.55 -1.78 26.37
N ILE A 506 9.72 -3.08 26.13
CA ILE A 506 9.23 -4.13 27.05
C ILE A 506 9.97 -4.07 28.39
N ILE A 507 11.28 -3.83 28.38
CA ILE A 507 12.11 -3.72 29.58
C ILE A 507 11.71 -2.49 30.40
N ASP A 508 11.52 -1.34 29.74
CA ASP A 508 11.13 -0.09 30.39
C ASP A 508 9.74 -0.21 31.04
N GLU A 509 8.77 -0.80 30.34
CA GLU A 509 7.42 -1.02 30.87
C GLU A 509 7.43 -1.92 32.11
N MET A 510 8.20 -3.02 32.06
CA MET A 510 8.27 -3.98 33.16
C MET A 510 9.07 -3.52 34.36
N ASN A 511 9.99 -2.56 34.17
CA ASN A 511 10.74 -1.97 35.27
C ASN A 511 9.91 -0.97 36.07
N GLY A 512 8.80 -0.47 35.51
CA GLY A 512 7.85 0.44 36.15
C GLY A 512 8.42 1.83 36.48
N GLU A 513 7.57 2.85 36.47
CA GLU A 513 7.94 4.21 36.93
C GLU A 513 8.06 4.27 38.47
N VAL A 514 8.94 3.51 39.12
CA VAL A 514 9.10 3.59 40.58
C VAL A 514 10.52 3.99 40.96
N LYS A 515 10.65 5.28 41.29
CA LYS A 515 11.91 5.95 41.67
C LYS A 515 12.65 5.38 42.88
N TYR A 516 12.10 4.42 43.63
CA TYR A 516 12.74 3.87 44.83
C TYR A 516 12.29 2.41 45.05
N GLU A 517 13.25 1.48 44.93
CA GLU A 517 13.13 0.00 45.04
C GLU A 517 12.55 -0.72 43.80
N PHE A 518 13.46 -1.19 42.94
CA PHE A 518 13.15 -2.10 41.82
C PHE A 518 12.62 -3.43 42.37
N VAL A 519 11.31 -3.59 42.39
CA VAL A 519 10.69 -4.91 42.47
C VAL A 519 10.37 -5.31 41.04
N HIS A 520 11.31 -5.99 40.39
CA HIS A 520 11.09 -6.49 39.03
C HIS A 520 9.89 -7.44 39.01
N SER A 521 9.05 -7.32 37.99
CA SER A 521 7.94 -8.25 37.77
C SER A 521 8.50 -9.67 37.57
N LYS A 522 7.70 -10.70 37.88
CA LYS A 522 8.15 -12.09 37.64
C LYS A 522 8.34 -12.34 36.14
N VAL A 523 7.51 -11.71 35.31
CA VAL A 523 7.58 -11.80 33.86
C VAL A 523 8.90 -11.24 33.33
N TYR A 524 9.34 -10.12 33.88
CA TYR A 524 10.64 -9.52 33.57
C TYR A 524 11.78 -10.51 33.82
N SER A 525 11.83 -11.07 35.02
CA SER A 525 12.89 -12.01 35.39
C SER A 525 12.93 -13.23 34.45
N ASP A 526 11.76 -13.80 34.15
CA ASP A 526 11.66 -14.98 33.27
C ASP A 526 12.08 -14.63 31.82
N ALA A 527 11.72 -13.44 31.31
CA ALA A 527 12.08 -12.98 29.97
C ALA A 527 13.58 -12.64 29.85
N VAL A 528 14.13 -11.94 30.84
CA VAL A 528 15.57 -11.61 30.93
C VAL A 528 16.42 -12.88 31.00
N GLU A 529 16.02 -13.85 31.82
CA GLU A 529 16.72 -15.14 31.90
C GLU A 529 16.73 -15.85 30.53
N MET A 530 15.61 -15.84 29.81
CA MET A 530 15.54 -16.44 28.46
C MET A 530 16.48 -15.73 27.48
N ILE A 531 16.57 -14.41 27.55
CA ILE A 531 17.44 -13.60 26.68
C ILE A 531 18.92 -13.85 27.02
N GLU A 532 19.26 -13.91 28.30
CA GLU A 532 20.62 -14.25 28.77
C GLU A 532 21.05 -15.65 28.31
N GLN A 533 20.14 -16.65 28.41
CA GLN A 533 20.42 -18.02 27.98
C GLN A 533 20.74 -18.14 26.49
N GLU A 534 20.20 -17.24 25.67
CA GLU A 534 20.43 -17.18 24.22
C GLU A 534 21.59 -16.22 23.84
N GLY A 535 22.30 -15.65 24.83
CA GLY A 535 23.39 -14.70 24.59
C GLY A 535 22.93 -13.35 24.05
N GLY A 536 21.67 -12.98 24.30
CA GLY A 536 21.08 -11.77 23.73
C GLY A 536 21.67 -10.48 24.28
N PHE A 537 22.14 -10.46 25.53
CA PHE A 537 22.77 -9.26 26.10
C PHE A 537 24.04 -8.87 25.36
N GLU A 538 24.89 -9.83 25.03
CA GLU A 538 26.10 -9.60 24.24
C GLU A 538 25.77 -9.04 22.86
N GLU A 539 24.72 -9.56 22.22
CA GLU A 539 24.24 -9.08 20.92
C GLU A 539 23.71 -7.65 21.04
N PHE A 540 22.79 -7.38 21.97
CA PHE A 540 22.19 -6.06 22.17
C PHE A 540 23.24 -4.99 22.53
N ASP A 541 24.19 -5.30 23.41
CA ASP A 541 25.27 -4.39 23.80
C ASP A 541 26.23 -4.13 22.63
N SER A 542 26.52 -5.14 21.80
CA SER A 542 27.38 -4.97 20.63
C SER A 542 26.78 -3.97 19.62
N VAL A 543 25.46 -4.04 19.39
CA VAL A 543 24.77 -3.12 18.48
C VAL A 543 24.72 -1.70 19.04
N LYS A 544 24.43 -1.54 20.34
CA LYS A 544 24.42 -0.23 20.99
C LYS A 544 25.81 0.42 20.98
N SER A 545 26.86 -0.37 21.18
CA SER A 545 28.25 0.10 21.14
C SER A 545 28.70 0.52 19.75
N GLY A 546 28.22 -0.15 18.69
CA GLY A 546 28.52 0.16 17.30
C GLY A 546 27.90 1.46 16.77
N ARG A 547 26.86 2.01 17.41
CA ARG A 547 26.22 3.28 17.00
C ARG A 547 26.96 4.55 17.46
N ASN A 548 27.97 4.41 18.31
CA ASN A 548 28.79 5.52 18.83
C ASN A 548 30.13 5.70 18.06
N LEU A 549 30.28 5.02 16.92
CA LEU A 549 31.36 5.16 15.94
C LEU A 549 30.78 5.70 14.63
#